data_AF-A0ABD0NIB5-F1
#
_entry.id   AF-A0ABD0NIB5-F1
#
_cell.length_a   1.000
_cell.length_b   1.000
_cell.length_c   1.000
_cell.angle_alpha   90.00
_cell.angle_beta   90.00
_cell.angle_gamma   90.00
#
_symmetry.space_group_name_H-M   'P 1'
#
loop_
_entity.id
_entity.type
_entity.pdbx_description
1 polymer ?
#
loop_
_entity_poly.entity_id
_entity_poly.type
_entity_poly.pdbx_seq_one_letter_code
_entity_poly.pdbx_strand_id
1 'polypeptide(L)'
;LFGLNSKPYVWRKPGTAHHLSSTVPTVKHGGGSIMLWGRFSAAGTGRLVAIEGKMNAAKYRDILDENLLQSAQDLRLGRRFTFQQDNDPKHTAKITKEWLHNNSVTVLEWPSQSPDLNPIEH
;
A
#
# COMPACT_ATOMS: atom_id res chain seq x y z
N LEU A 1 17.25 19.98 0.58
CA LEU A 1 16.19 19.53 1.52
C LEU A 1 16.25 18.01 1.57
N PHE A 2 16.16 17.42 2.76
CA PHE A 2 16.54 16.04 3.15
C PHE A 2 18.03 15.86 3.42
N GLY A 3 18.32 15.58 4.70
CA GLY A 3 19.64 15.64 5.31
C GLY A 3 20.53 14.43 5.01
N LEU A 4 21.83 14.64 5.24
CA LEU A 4 22.89 13.64 5.15
C LEU A 4 22.52 12.43 6.03
N ASN A 5 22.63 11.23 5.45
CA ASN A 5 22.37 9.94 6.09
C ASN A 5 23.54 9.54 7.02
N SER A 6 23.99 10.45 7.87
CA SER A 6 24.98 10.16 8.90
C SER A 6 24.28 9.61 10.14
N LYS A 7 24.81 8.53 10.73
CA LYS A 7 24.40 8.06 12.06
C LYS A 7 25.17 8.89 13.09
N PRO A 8 24.60 9.93 13.72
CA PRO A 8 25.31 10.68 14.75
C PRO A 8 25.55 9.78 15.97
N TYR A 9 26.79 9.73 16.45
CA TYR A 9 27.09 9.16 17.76
C TYR A 9 26.66 10.18 18.82
N VAL A 10 25.83 9.74 19.76
CA VAL A 10 25.34 10.58 20.87
C VAL A 10 25.78 9.93 22.18
N TRP A 11 26.51 10.67 23.00
CA TRP A 11 26.84 10.28 24.37
C TRP A 11 25.68 10.65 25.28
N ARG A 12 25.12 9.68 26.02
CA ARG A 12 23.99 9.91 26.93
C ARG A 12 24.20 9.23 28.28
N LYS A 13 23.65 9.82 29.33
CA LYS A 13 23.63 9.22 30.67
C LYS A 13 22.59 8.08 30.71
N PRO A 14 22.77 7.05 31.55
CA PRO A 14 21.74 6.06 31.79
C PRO A 14 20.42 6.73 32.18
N GLY A 15 19.31 6.33 31.55
CA GLY A 15 17.97 6.91 31.79
C GLY A 15 17.60 8.15 30.97
N THR A 16 18.50 8.76 30.19
CA THR A 16 18.19 9.98 29.41
C THR A 16 17.92 9.70 27.92
N ALA A 17 17.51 8.48 27.59
CA ALA A 17 17.38 8.00 26.21
C ALA A 17 16.43 8.82 25.33
N HIS A 18 15.42 9.44 25.93
CA HIS A 18 14.36 10.21 25.25
C HIS A 18 14.45 11.72 25.52
N HIS A 19 15.52 12.19 26.17
CA HIS A 19 15.70 13.62 26.38
C HIS A 19 15.95 14.31 25.04
N LEU A 20 15.33 15.46 24.78
CA LEU A 20 15.46 16.15 23.48
C LEU A 20 16.91 16.45 23.10
N SER A 21 17.79 16.71 24.08
CA SER A 21 19.22 16.91 23.83
C SER A 21 19.98 15.65 23.38
N SER A 22 19.33 14.49 23.43
CA SER A 22 19.86 13.17 23.08
C SER A 22 19.16 12.54 21.87
N THR A 23 18.25 13.27 21.21
CA THR A 23 17.52 12.81 20.02
C THR A 23 17.59 13.86 18.92
N VAL A 24 17.85 13.45 17.68
CA VAL A 24 17.69 14.31 16.50
C VAL A 24 16.32 14.03 15.90
N PRO A 25 15.45 15.05 15.73
CA PRO A 25 14.19 14.88 15.02
C PRO A 25 14.45 14.35 13.61
N THR A 26 13.86 13.22 13.25
CA THR A 26 13.91 12.67 11.89
C THR A 26 12.52 12.24 11.46
N VAL A 27 12.22 12.48 10.18
CA VAL A 27 10.98 12.03 9.53
C VAL A 27 11.08 10.59 9.01
N LYS A 28 12.29 10.01 8.93
CA LYS A 28 12.53 8.63 8.51
C LYS A 28 13.56 7.99 9.43
N HIS A 29 13.16 6.92 10.11
CA HIS A 29 14.08 6.12 10.91
C HIS A 29 14.86 5.15 10.00
N GLY A 30 16.13 4.91 10.31
CA GLY A 30 17.05 4.11 9.49
C GLY A 30 16.82 2.59 9.53
N GLY A 31 15.64 2.12 9.95
CA GLY A 31 15.28 0.70 10.07
C GLY A 31 14.74 0.06 8.79
N GLY A 32 14.65 0.81 7.69
CA GLY A 32 14.04 0.35 6.46
C GLY A 32 12.51 0.44 6.48
N SER A 33 11.87 0.06 5.37
CA SER A 33 10.41 0.04 5.22
C SER A 33 10.01 -1.13 4.32
N ILE A 34 8.90 -1.78 4.65
CA ILE A 34 8.24 -2.73 3.74
C ILE A 34 7.09 -2.03 3.01
N MET A 35 6.88 -2.38 1.75
CA MET A 35 5.71 -1.96 0.98
C MET A 35 4.74 -3.13 0.91
N LEU A 36 3.47 -2.90 1.24
CA LEU A 36 2.43 -3.91 1.23
C LEU A 36 1.34 -3.50 0.24
N TRP A 37 0.80 -4.48 -0.49
CA TRP A 37 -0.49 -4.36 -1.16
C TRP A 37 -1.50 -5.20 -0.40
N GLY A 38 -2.65 -4.64 -0.10
CA GLY A 38 -3.72 -5.32 0.61
C GLY A 38 -5.08 -4.98 0.04
N ARG A 39 -6.05 -5.80 0.38
CA ARG A 39 -7.47 -5.56 0.13
C ARG A 39 -8.31 -6.12 1.27
N PHE A 40 -9.50 -5.57 1.44
CA PHE A 40 -10.48 -6.09 2.38
C PHE A 40 -11.89 -5.86 1.85
N SER A 41 -12.87 -6.37 2.57
CA SER A 41 -14.29 -6.13 2.36
C SER A 41 -15.00 -6.12 3.71
N ALA A 42 -16.30 -5.85 3.72
CA ALA A 42 -17.13 -6.03 4.91
C ALA A 42 -17.09 -7.46 5.48
N ALA A 43 -16.76 -8.47 4.66
CA ALA A 43 -16.62 -9.87 5.10
C ALA A 43 -15.27 -10.15 5.81
N GLY A 44 -14.31 -9.23 5.75
CA GLY A 44 -13.00 -9.37 6.36
C GLY A 44 -11.83 -9.04 5.42
N THR A 45 -10.62 -9.37 5.87
CA THR A 45 -9.36 -9.11 5.18
C THR A 45 -9.12 -10.10 4.05
N GLY A 46 -8.78 -9.61 2.86
CA GLY A 46 -8.27 -10.44 1.77
C GLY A 46 -6.77 -10.65 1.90
N ARG A 47 -6.13 -11.05 0.80
CA ARG A 47 -4.68 -11.30 0.78
C ARG A 47 -3.88 -10.01 0.98
N LEU A 48 -2.74 -10.16 1.66
CA LEU A 48 -1.73 -9.12 1.89
C LEU A 48 -0.42 -9.57 1.25
N VAL A 49 0.15 -8.75 0.37
CA VAL A 49 1.31 -9.07 -0.46
C VAL A 49 2.44 -8.11 -0.15
N ALA A 50 3.60 -8.63 0.26
CA ALA A 50 4.83 -7.85 0.38
C ALA A 50 5.40 -7.56 -1.00
N ILE A 51 5.67 -6.28 -1.27
CA ILE A 51 6.22 -5.82 -2.54
C ILE A 51 7.70 -5.53 -2.35
N GLU A 52 8.52 -6.26 -3.09
CA GLU A 52 9.95 -5.98 -3.17
C GLU A 52 10.23 -4.81 -4.12
N GLY A 53 10.85 -3.78 -3.56
CA GLY A 53 11.21 -2.55 -4.29
C GLY A 53 10.00 -1.69 -4.65
N LYS A 54 10.11 -0.94 -5.75
CA LYS A 54 9.03 -0.06 -6.23
C LYS A 54 7.99 -0.86 -7.02
N MET A 55 6.72 -0.68 -6.69
CA MET A 55 5.62 -1.21 -7.49
C MET A 55 5.48 -0.42 -8.80
N ASN A 56 5.59 -1.12 -9.92
CA ASN A 56 5.26 -0.58 -11.25
C ASN A 56 3.94 -1.21 -11.75
N ALA A 57 3.45 -0.76 -12.91
CA ALA A 57 2.19 -1.25 -13.45
C ALA A 57 2.19 -2.76 -13.76
N ALA A 58 3.33 -3.31 -14.21
CA ALA A 58 3.45 -4.75 -14.50
C ALA A 58 3.29 -5.59 -13.22
N LYS A 59 4.07 -5.26 -12.17
CA LYS A 59 3.94 -5.87 -10.84
C LYS A 59 2.54 -5.73 -10.27
N TYR A 60 1.92 -4.56 -10.45
CA TYR A 60 0.54 -4.36 -10.00
C TYR A 60 -0.44 -5.30 -10.71
N ARG A 61 -0.34 -5.43 -12.03
CA ARG A 61 -1.14 -6.38 -12.82
C ARG A 61 -0.91 -7.82 -12.36
N ASP A 62 0.33 -8.22 -12.11
CA ASP A 62 0.67 -9.57 -11.61
C ASP A 62 0.03 -9.82 -10.23
N ILE A 63 0.10 -8.84 -9.32
CA ILE A 63 -0.56 -8.93 -8.01
C ILE A 63 -2.07 -9.10 -8.15
N LEU A 64 -2.73 -8.36 -9.07
CA LEU A 64 -4.15 -8.52 -9.33
C LEU A 64 -4.48 -9.93 -9.86
N ASP A 65 -3.68 -10.41 -10.82
CA ASP A 65 -3.84 -11.74 -11.43
C ASP A 65 -3.79 -12.86 -10.40
N GLU A 66 -2.79 -12.80 -9.51
CA GLU A 66 -2.55 -13.83 -8.50
C GLU A 66 -3.50 -13.75 -7.30
N ASN A 67 -3.98 -12.55 -6.95
CA ASN A 67 -4.58 -12.32 -5.62
C ASN A 67 -6.01 -11.78 -5.65
N LEU A 68 -6.43 -11.06 -6.69
CA LEU A 68 -7.71 -10.36 -6.67
C LEU A 68 -8.90 -11.33 -6.71
N LEU A 69 -8.96 -12.19 -7.73
CA LEU A 69 -10.11 -13.09 -7.88
C LEU A 69 -10.13 -14.15 -6.77
N GLN A 70 -8.95 -14.65 -6.38
CA GLN A 70 -8.84 -15.58 -5.28
C GLN A 70 -9.33 -14.98 -3.96
N SER A 71 -8.93 -13.74 -3.63
CA SER A 71 -9.45 -13.07 -2.43
C SER A 71 -10.96 -12.85 -2.48
N ALA A 72 -11.55 -12.64 -3.67
CA ALA A 72 -13.00 -12.49 -3.80
C ALA A 72 -13.74 -13.81 -3.53
N GLN A 73 -13.14 -14.94 -3.94
CA GLN A 73 -13.63 -16.28 -3.63
C GLN A 73 -13.50 -16.60 -2.15
N ASP A 74 -12.32 -16.35 -1.55
CA ASP A 74 -12.03 -16.60 -0.14
C ASP A 74 -13.01 -15.83 0.77
N LEU A 75 -13.32 -14.58 0.40
CA LEU A 75 -14.27 -13.70 1.10
C LEU A 75 -15.74 -13.93 0.72
N ARG A 76 -16.03 -14.89 -0.17
CA ARG A 76 -17.40 -15.23 -0.63
C ARG A 76 -18.20 -14.03 -1.14
N LEU A 77 -17.55 -13.10 -1.85
CA LEU A 77 -18.19 -11.87 -2.36
C LEU A 77 -19.18 -12.13 -3.51
N GLY A 78 -19.23 -13.37 -4.00
CA GLY A 78 -20.02 -13.75 -5.16
C GLY A 78 -19.41 -13.26 -6.48
N ARG A 79 -20.16 -13.42 -7.57
CA ARG A 79 -19.71 -13.09 -8.94
C ARG A 79 -19.79 -11.60 -9.28
N ARG A 80 -20.44 -10.79 -8.44
CA ARG A 80 -20.73 -9.36 -8.68
C ARG A 80 -20.20 -8.51 -7.54
N PHE A 81 -18.88 -8.41 -7.44
CA PHE A 81 -18.23 -7.45 -6.56
C PHE A 81 -17.71 -6.26 -7.37
N THR A 82 -17.66 -5.10 -6.72
CA THR A 82 -17.01 -3.90 -7.28
C THR A 82 -15.63 -3.76 -6.64
N PHE A 83 -14.61 -3.60 -7.46
CA PHE A 83 -13.24 -3.36 -7.02
C PHE A 83 -12.97 -1.86 -6.92
N GLN A 84 -12.43 -1.42 -5.79
CA GLN A 84 -12.02 -0.04 -5.56
C GLN A 84 -10.49 0.05 -5.56
N GLN A 85 -9.97 1.03 -6.30
CA GLN A 85 -8.56 1.38 -6.37
C GLN A 85 -8.45 2.90 -6.59
N ASP A 86 -7.36 3.52 -6.13
CA ASP A 86 -7.12 4.94 -6.42
C ASP A 86 -6.69 5.18 -7.89
N ASN A 87 -6.53 6.45 -8.25
CA ASN A 87 -6.15 6.88 -9.59
C ASN A 87 -4.63 6.92 -9.84
N ASP A 88 -3.80 6.22 -9.06
CA ASP A 88 -2.36 6.21 -9.31
C ASP A 88 -2.07 5.76 -10.76
N PRO A 89 -1.09 6.39 -11.46
CA PRO A 89 -0.72 6.03 -12.82
C PRO A 89 -0.52 4.52 -13.07
N LYS A 90 -0.08 3.75 -12.07
CA LYS A 90 0.09 2.30 -12.22
C LYS A 90 -1.24 1.53 -12.20
N HIS A 91 -2.26 2.03 -11.52
CA HIS A 91 -3.60 1.44 -11.46
C HIS A 91 -4.42 1.82 -12.72
N THR A 92 -4.13 2.98 -13.30
CA THR A 92 -4.79 3.49 -14.51
C THR A 92 -4.05 3.17 -15.81
N ALA A 93 -2.90 2.49 -15.73
CA ALA A 93 -2.11 2.03 -16.85
C ALA A 93 -2.91 1.11 -17.78
N LYS A 94 -2.58 1.12 -19.08
CA LYS A 94 -3.26 0.32 -20.12
C LYS A 94 -3.32 -1.17 -19.75
N ILE A 95 -2.19 -1.75 -19.36
CA ILE A 95 -2.10 -3.17 -19.00
C ILE A 95 -3.00 -3.55 -17.82
N THR A 96 -3.18 -2.63 -16.86
CA THR A 96 -4.03 -2.84 -15.68
C THR A 96 -5.50 -2.77 -16.09
N LYS A 97 -5.87 -1.75 -16.87
CA LYS A 97 -7.24 -1.58 -17.39
C LYS A 97 -7.66 -2.75 -18.27
N GLU A 98 -6.78 -3.21 -19.15
CA GLU A 98 -7.02 -4.38 -20.00
C GLU A 98 -7.22 -5.66 -19.17
N TRP A 99 -6.38 -5.87 -18.15
CA TRP A 99 -6.56 -7.03 -17.25
C TRP A 99 -7.90 -6.99 -16.51
N LEU A 100 -8.28 -5.83 -15.95
CA LEU A 100 -9.56 -5.65 -15.25
C LEU A 100 -10.75 -5.90 -16.18
N HIS A 101 -10.69 -5.36 -17.40
CA HIS A 101 -11.71 -5.58 -18.43
C HIS A 101 -11.81 -7.05 -18.83
N ASN A 102 -10.70 -7.70 -19.14
CA ASN A 102 -10.67 -9.10 -19.59
C ASN A 102 -11.14 -10.08 -18.51
N ASN A 103 -10.95 -9.73 -17.23
CA ASN A 103 -11.44 -10.51 -16.10
C ASN A 103 -12.85 -10.10 -15.63
N SER A 104 -13.54 -9.23 -16.37
CA SER A 104 -14.89 -8.75 -16.05
C SER A 104 -15.00 -8.14 -14.65
N VAL A 105 -13.96 -7.45 -14.19
CA VAL A 105 -13.92 -6.79 -12.89
C VAL A 105 -14.53 -5.40 -13.03
N THR A 106 -15.65 -5.16 -12.35
CA THR A 106 -16.21 -3.81 -12.24
C THR A 106 -15.34 -2.97 -11.31
N VAL A 107 -14.91 -1.80 -11.78
CA VAL A 107 -14.09 -0.86 -11.02
C VAL A 107 -14.95 0.31 -10.55
N LEU A 108 -14.85 0.68 -9.28
CA LEU A 108 -15.50 1.86 -8.73
C LEU A 108 -14.82 3.12 -9.28
N GLU A 109 -15.61 4.08 -9.77
CA GLU A 109 -15.10 5.41 -10.10
C GLU A 109 -14.58 6.09 -8.83
N TRP A 110 -13.35 6.58 -8.88
CA TRP A 110 -12.67 7.13 -7.70
C TRP A 110 -12.26 8.58 -7.93
N PRO A 111 -12.58 9.52 -7.02
CA PRO A 111 -12.07 10.88 -7.08
C PRO A 111 -10.58 10.94 -6.68
N SER A 112 -9.82 11.78 -7.37
CA SER A 112 -8.40 11.98 -7.06
C SER A 112 -8.22 12.68 -5.71
N GLN A 113 -7.18 12.32 -4.97
CA GLN A 113 -6.83 12.91 -3.67
C GLN A 113 -7.91 12.76 -2.59
N SER A 114 -8.65 11.65 -2.59
CA SER A 114 -9.71 11.38 -1.62
C SER A 114 -9.40 10.16 -0.74
N PRO A 115 -8.33 10.19 0.07
CA PRO A 115 -7.99 9.08 0.97
C PRO A 115 -9.03 8.89 2.08
N ASP A 116 -9.73 9.96 2.46
CA ASP A 116 -10.82 9.99 3.44
C ASP A 116 -12.02 9.12 3.06
N LEU A 117 -12.20 8.90 1.75
CA LEU A 117 -13.25 8.02 1.25
C LEU A 117 -12.84 6.55 1.24
N ASN A 118 -11.55 6.24 1.45
CA ASN A 118 -11.03 4.89 1.39
C ASN A 118 -10.98 4.26 2.80
N PRO A 119 -11.88 3.32 3.13
CA PRO A 119 -11.92 2.74 4.47
C PRO A 119 -10.73 1.83 4.79
N ILE A 120 -9.75 1.62 3.89
CA ILE A 120 -8.48 0.96 4.24
C ILE A 120 -7.51 1.89 4.99
N GLU A 121 -7.72 3.21 4.90
CA GLU A 121 -6.85 4.22 5.52
C GLU A 121 -7.30 4.58 6.96
N HIS A 122 -8.39 3.98 7.45
CA HIS A 122 -9.07 4.28 8.72
C HIS A 122 -9.39 3.02 9.52
#